data_AF-A0A529TXC1-F1
#
_entry.id   AF-A0A529TXC1-F1
#
_cell.length_a   1.000
_cell.length_b   1.000
_cell.length_c   1.000
_cell.angle_alpha   90.00
_cell.angle_beta   90.00
_cell.angle_gamma   90.00
#
_symmetry.space_group_name_H-M   'P 1'
#
loop_
_entity.id
_entity.type
_entity.pdbx_description
1 polymer ?
#
loop_
_entity_poly.entity_id
_entity_poly.type
_entity_poly.pdbx_seq_one_letter_code
_entity_poly.pdbx_strand_id
1 'polypeptide(L)'
;MKIRAQIAMVLNLDKCIGCHTCSVTCKNVWTNREGVEYAWFNNVETKPGVGYPKEWENQQKWNGGWRRKQNGRIEPKMGAKWRILANIFANPDLPEIDDYYEPFTFDYQHLHTAKESKAFPTARPRSAITGERMEKIEWGPNWEEILGGEFEKRSKDVNFEGVQKDIYGQFENTFMMYLPRLCEHCLNPACAAVCPSGAIYKREEDGIVLIDQDKCRGWRMCVSGCPYKKIYYNWSSGKSEKCIFCYPRIEAGQPTVCSETCVGRIRYLGVILYDADRIEAAASTPQEKDLYQAQLDIFLNPNDPAVIAQ
;
A
#
# COMPACT_ATOMS: atom_id res chain seq x y z
N MET A 1 -24.03 12.59 -15.85
CA MET A 1 -23.67 11.18 -15.71
C MET A 1 -22.50 10.95 -16.64
N LYS A 2 -21.32 10.75 -16.06
CA LYS A 2 -20.08 10.53 -16.82
C LYS A 2 -19.61 9.12 -16.52
N ILE A 3 -19.98 8.17 -17.38
CA ILE A 3 -19.57 6.76 -17.22
C ILE A 3 -18.08 6.63 -17.49
N ARG A 4 -17.38 5.95 -16.59
CA ARG A 4 -16.00 5.50 -16.77
C ARG A 4 -15.88 4.02 -16.42
N ALA A 5 -14.86 3.39 -16.96
CA ALA A 5 -14.52 2.01 -16.67
C ALA A 5 -13.26 1.93 -15.78
N GLN A 6 -13.21 0.92 -14.93
CA GLN A 6 -11.99 0.56 -14.21
C GLN A 6 -11.86 -0.96 -14.12
N ILE A 7 -10.64 -1.48 -14.26
CA ILE A 7 -10.35 -2.85 -13.85
C ILE A 7 -10.22 -2.89 -12.32
N ALA A 8 -11.21 -3.47 -11.66
CA ALA A 8 -11.21 -3.70 -10.22
C ALA A 8 -10.61 -5.06 -9.87
N MET A 9 -10.18 -5.20 -8.62
CA MET A 9 -9.67 -6.46 -8.08
C MET A 9 -10.47 -6.85 -6.83
N VAL A 10 -10.82 -8.12 -6.72
CA VAL A 10 -11.37 -8.72 -5.49
C VAL A 10 -10.40 -9.80 -5.01
N LEU A 11 -10.15 -9.84 -3.70
CA LEU A 11 -9.31 -10.83 -3.05
C LEU A 11 -10.14 -11.65 -2.07
N ASN A 12 -10.28 -12.93 -2.31
CA ASN A 12 -10.96 -13.83 -1.39
C ASN A 12 -10.03 -14.23 -0.23
N LEU A 13 -10.21 -13.60 0.94
CA LEU A 13 -9.36 -13.83 2.11
C LEU A 13 -9.54 -15.22 2.74
N ASP A 14 -10.70 -15.85 2.57
CA ASP A 14 -10.98 -17.22 3.05
C ASP A 14 -10.07 -18.26 2.37
N LYS A 15 -9.74 -18.03 1.10
CA LYS A 15 -8.79 -18.87 0.34
C LYS A 15 -7.33 -18.43 0.49
N CYS A 16 -7.05 -17.36 1.24
CA CYS A 16 -5.71 -16.82 1.31
C CYS A 16 -4.80 -17.69 2.16
N ILE A 17 -3.72 -18.19 1.54
CA ILE A 17 -2.75 -19.06 2.20
C ILE A 17 -1.49 -18.31 2.69
N GLY A 18 -1.46 -16.98 2.57
CA GLY A 18 -0.33 -16.19 3.07
C GLY A 18 1.03 -16.50 2.44
N CYS A 19 1.11 -17.04 1.22
CA CYS A 19 2.36 -17.55 0.65
C CYS A 19 3.37 -16.51 0.11
N HIS A 20 3.02 -15.22 0.11
CA HIS A 20 3.85 -14.12 -0.41
C HIS A 20 4.29 -14.19 -1.89
N THR A 21 3.89 -15.20 -2.69
CA THR A 21 4.28 -15.31 -4.11
C THR A 21 3.93 -14.05 -4.91
N CYS A 22 2.76 -13.48 -4.66
CA CYS A 22 2.31 -12.21 -5.27
C CYS A 22 3.21 -11.00 -4.95
N SER A 23 3.90 -11.01 -3.81
CA SER A 23 4.86 -9.97 -3.41
C SER A 23 6.19 -10.16 -4.12
N VAL A 24 6.71 -11.40 -4.15
CA VAL A 24 7.99 -11.74 -4.79
C VAL A 24 7.96 -11.45 -6.29
N THR A 25 6.91 -11.88 -6.99
CA THR A 25 6.81 -11.65 -8.45
C THR A 25 6.67 -10.16 -8.77
N CYS A 26 5.91 -9.40 -7.98
CA CYS A 26 5.83 -7.96 -8.11
C CYS A 26 7.18 -7.27 -7.85
N LYS A 27 7.91 -7.70 -6.81
CA LYS A 27 9.24 -7.18 -6.45
C LYS A 27 10.24 -7.40 -7.58
N ASN A 28 10.32 -8.62 -8.10
CA ASN A 28 11.26 -9.00 -9.15
C ASN A 28 11.04 -8.22 -10.46
N VAL A 29 9.79 -7.92 -10.80
CA VAL A 29 9.48 -7.21 -12.04
C VAL A 29 9.66 -5.69 -11.88
N TRP A 30 9.26 -5.10 -10.75
CA TRP A 30 9.06 -3.65 -10.66
C TRP A 30 10.01 -2.92 -9.68
N THR A 31 10.39 -3.54 -8.57
CA THR A 31 11.03 -2.84 -7.45
C THR A 31 12.31 -3.52 -6.93
N ASN A 32 13.08 -4.14 -7.83
CA ASN A 32 14.40 -4.72 -7.53
C ASN A 32 15.58 -3.74 -7.73
N ARG A 33 15.29 -2.47 -8.03
CA ARG A 33 16.28 -1.41 -8.21
C ARG A 33 16.67 -0.78 -6.88
N GLU A 34 17.88 -0.23 -6.82
CA GLU A 34 18.30 0.69 -5.76
C GLU A 34 17.32 1.88 -5.65
N GLY A 35 17.04 2.30 -4.42
CA GLY A 35 16.04 3.30 -4.10
C GLY A 35 14.66 2.73 -3.75
N VAL A 36 14.33 1.54 -4.24
CA VAL A 36 13.02 0.88 -4.06
C VAL A 36 13.14 -0.58 -3.62
N GLU A 37 14.33 -1.05 -3.28
CA GLU A 37 14.56 -2.37 -2.73
C GLU A 37 13.78 -2.60 -1.43
N TYR A 38 13.59 -1.55 -0.63
CA TYR A 38 12.72 -1.59 0.55
C TYR A 38 11.22 -1.60 0.21
N ALA A 39 10.81 -1.18 -0.98
CA ALA A 39 9.41 -0.90 -1.34
C ALA A 39 8.67 -2.12 -1.90
N TRP A 40 7.59 -2.52 -1.24
CA TRP A 40 6.76 -3.68 -1.63
C TRP A 40 5.39 -3.22 -2.15
N PHE A 41 5.31 -2.95 -3.48
CA PHE A 41 4.06 -2.53 -4.13
C PHE A 41 2.89 -3.48 -3.83
N ASN A 42 3.16 -4.79 -3.87
CA ASN A 42 2.31 -5.80 -3.28
C ASN A 42 3.01 -6.36 -2.04
N ASN A 43 2.35 -6.31 -0.89
CA ASN A 43 2.80 -6.94 0.35
C ASN A 43 1.67 -7.78 0.93
N VAL A 44 2.00 -8.72 1.82
CA VAL A 44 1.03 -9.51 2.58
C VAL A 44 1.38 -9.34 4.04
N GLU A 45 0.37 -9.20 4.88
CA GLU A 45 0.51 -9.02 6.33
C GLU A 45 -0.23 -10.12 7.05
N THR A 46 0.32 -10.62 8.15
CA THR A 46 -0.44 -11.43 9.10
C THR A 46 -1.16 -10.51 10.08
N LYS A 47 -2.45 -10.79 10.29
CA LYS A 47 -3.31 -10.10 11.26
C LYS A 47 -3.67 -11.04 12.41
N PRO A 48 -3.72 -10.56 13.66
CA PRO A 48 -3.47 -9.18 14.10
C PRO A 48 -1.98 -8.78 14.05
N GLY A 49 -1.72 -7.54 13.65
CA GLY A 49 -0.37 -6.97 13.50
C GLY A 49 -0.38 -5.50 13.03
N VAL A 50 0.73 -4.79 13.23
CA VAL A 50 0.85 -3.36 12.88
C VAL A 50 1.13 -3.12 11.39
N GLY A 51 1.63 -4.13 10.67
CA GLY A 51 1.75 -4.13 9.22
C GLY A 51 2.93 -3.31 8.67
N TYR A 52 2.85 -2.95 7.39
CA TYR A 52 3.96 -2.38 6.63
C TYR A 52 3.58 -1.13 5.79
N PRO A 53 4.05 0.09 6.09
CA PRO A 53 4.89 0.43 7.24
C PRO A 53 4.13 0.20 8.56
N LYS A 54 4.89 0.20 9.66
CA LYS A 54 4.35 0.01 11.01
C LYS A 54 3.19 0.98 11.27
N GLU A 55 2.08 0.43 11.74
CA GLU A 55 0.85 1.14 12.09
C GLU A 55 0.22 1.91 10.91
N TRP A 56 0.38 1.45 9.66
CA TRP A 56 -0.09 2.20 8.48
C TRP A 56 -1.58 2.60 8.52
N GLU A 57 -2.42 1.82 9.21
CA GLU A 57 -3.85 2.08 9.39
C GLU A 57 -4.15 3.19 10.42
N ASN A 58 -3.21 3.51 11.32
CA ASN A 58 -3.38 4.55 12.33
C ASN A 58 -3.36 5.95 11.71
N GLN A 59 -4.52 6.43 11.26
CA GLN A 59 -4.62 7.77 10.63
C GLN A 59 -4.59 8.93 11.65
N GLN A 60 -4.61 8.66 12.95
CA GLN A 60 -4.33 9.68 13.97
C GLN A 60 -2.82 10.01 13.99
N LYS A 61 -1.97 9.01 13.70
CA LYS A 61 -0.52 9.16 13.51
C LYS A 61 -0.20 9.70 12.12
N TRP A 62 -0.76 9.09 11.06
CA TRP A 62 -0.27 9.28 9.70
C TRP A 62 -1.00 10.32 8.85
N ASN A 63 -2.15 10.85 9.32
CA ASN A 63 -2.93 11.88 8.63
C ASN A 63 -3.24 11.57 7.14
N GLY A 64 -3.37 10.30 6.77
CA GLY A 64 -3.71 9.87 5.42
C GLY A 64 -5.22 9.91 5.13
N GLY A 65 -5.58 10.00 3.85
CA GLY A 65 -6.98 9.97 3.41
C GLY A 65 -7.70 11.31 3.55
N TRP A 66 -9.02 11.25 3.68
CA TRP A 66 -9.93 12.40 3.68
C TRP A 66 -10.58 12.57 5.06
N ARG A 67 -10.99 13.80 5.37
CA ARG A 67 -11.94 14.11 6.45
C ARG A 67 -13.11 14.90 5.88
N ARG A 68 -14.30 14.66 6.40
CA ARG A 68 -15.50 15.43 6.09
C ARG A 68 -15.60 16.63 7.05
N LYS A 69 -15.80 17.83 6.51
CA LYS A 69 -16.05 19.04 7.30
C LYS A 69 -17.52 19.15 7.69
N GLN A 70 -17.80 20.00 8.67
CA GLN A 70 -19.17 20.29 9.11
C GLN A 70 -20.05 20.83 7.98
N ASN A 71 -19.47 21.57 7.02
CA ASN A 71 -20.17 22.07 5.83
C ASN A 71 -20.42 21.02 4.73
N GLY A 72 -20.12 19.75 5.00
CA GLY A 72 -20.35 18.62 4.10
C GLY A 72 -19.26 18.38 3.07
N ARG A 73 -18.33 19.32 2.86
CA ARG A 73 -17.21 19.12 1.92
C ARG A 73 -16.12 18.26 2.55
N ILE A 74 -15.41 17.51 1.72
CA ILE A 74 -14.23 16.75 2.14
C ILE A 74 -12.94 17.54 1.90
N GLU A 75 -11.92 17.26 2.71
CA GLU A 75 -10.55 17.73 2.51
C GLU A 75 -9.54 16.68 2.96
N PRO A 76 -8.30 16.68 2.46
CA PRO A 76 -7.28 15.74 2.93
C PRO A 76 -7.05 15.89 4.45
N LYS A 77 -6.85 14.78 5.17
CA LYS A 77 -6.56 14.80 6.62
C LYS A 77 -5.29 15.60 6.93
N MET A 78 -4.28 15.49 6.07
CA MET A 78 -3.05 16.28 6.07
C MET A 78 -3.28 17.81 5.98
N GLY A 79 -4.46 18.24 5.52
CA GLY A 79 -4.90 19.64 5.53
C GLY A 79 -5.28 20.19 4.17
N ALA A 80 -5.74 21.45 4.18
CA ALA A 80 -6.01 22.20 2.95
C ALA A 80 -4.72 22.53 2.18
N LYS A 81 -4.86 22.97 0.92
CA LYS A 81 -3.74 23.25 0.02
C LYS A 81 -2.64 24.14 0.63
N TRP A 82 -3.01 25.21 1.35
CA TRP A 82 -2.04 26.11 1.97
C TRP A 82 -1.21 25.42 3.08
N ARG A 83 -1.82 24.53 3.87
CA ARG A 83 -1.13 23.76 4.92
C ARG A 83 -0.19 22.71 4.31
N ILE A 84 -0.63 22.07 3.23
CA ILE A 84 0.23 21.13 2.47
C ILE A 84 1.47 21.88 1.94
N LEU A 85 1.30 23.07 1.38
CA LEU A 85 2.42 23.88 0.88
C LEU A 85 3.31 24.40 2.00
N ALA A 86 2.76 24.78 3.16
CA ALA A 86 3.55 25.21 4.31
C ALA A 86 4.47 24.09 4.85
N ASN A 87 4.04 22.83 4.75
CA ASN A 87 4.80 21.65 5.19
C ASN A 87 5.69 21.05 4.08
N ILE A 88 5.89 21.73 2.95
CA ILE A 88 6.66 21.17 1.82
C ILE A 88 8.15 21.00 2.13
N PHE A 89 8.70 21.85 3.01
CA PHE A 89 10.11 21.81 3.40
C PHE A 89 10.44 20.66 4.33
N ALA A 90 9.49 20.28 5.19
CA ALA A 90 9.59 19.14 6.09
C ALA A 90 8.17 18.62 6.32
N ASN A 91 7.85 17.46 5.73
CA ASN A 91 6.57 16.82 5.89
C ASN A 91 6.54 16.11 7.27
N PRO A 92 5.73 16.58 8.24
CA PRO A 92 5.74 16.03 9.60
C PRO A 92 5.12 14.64 9.69
N ASP A 93 4.34 14.23 8.70
CA ASP A 93 3.60 12.97 8.66
C ASP A 93 4.28 11.93 7.75
N LEU A 94 5.53 12.17 7.33
CA LEU A 94 6.26 11.29 6.41
C LEU A 94 6.77 10.05 7.17
N PRO A 95 6.39 8.82 6.78
CA PRO A 95 7.01 7.64 7.34
C PRO A 95 8.51 7.62 7.04
N GLU A 96 9.29 7.31 8.06
CA GLU A 96 10.74 7.17 7.96
C GLU A 96 11.13 5.76 7.51
N ILE A 97 12.39 5.56 7.15
CA ILE A 97 12.85 4.24 6.69
C ILE A 97 12.63 3.16 7.75
N ASP A 98 12.77 3.51 9.03
CA ASP A 98 12.59 2.59 10.16
C ASP A 98 11.13 2.22 10.44
N ASP A 99 10.16 3.01 9.93
CA ASP A 99 8.76 2.60 9.91
C ASP A 99 8.52 1.49 8.87
N TYR A 100 9.35 1.41 7.85
CA TYR A 100 9.39 0.30 6.91
C TYR A 100 10.35 -0.78 7.43
N TYR A 101 11.62 -0.69 7.05
CA TYR A 101 12.80 -1.42 7.54
C TYR A 101 14.04 -0.86 6.82
N GLU A 102 15.20 -0.92 7.46
CA GLU A 102 16.48 -0.72 6.77
C GLU A 102 16.71 -1.90 5.81
N PRO A 103 16.72 -1.70 4.48
CA PRO A 103 16.97 -2.78 3.53
C PRO A 103 18.40 -3.30 3.71
N PHE A 104 18.57 -4.61 3.62
CA PHE A 104 19.85 -5.27 3.88
C PHE A 104 20.19 -6.31 2.81
N THR A 105 21.48 -6.59 2.71
CA THR A 105 22.07 -7.69 1.94
C THR A 105 23.07 -8.43 2.82
N PHE A 106 23.77 -9.43 2.28
CA PHE A 106 24.77 -10.20 3.01
C PHE A 106 26.09 -10.28 2.25
N ASP A 107 27.18 -10.40 3.01
CA ASP A 107 28.53 -10.59 2.47
C ASP A 107 28.76 -12.03 1.98
N TYR A 108 28.00 -12.47 0.98
CA TYR A 108 28.16 -13.80 0.42
C TYR A 108 29.59 -14.06 -0.09
N GLN A 109 30.23 -13.04 -0.66
CA GLN A 109 31.61 -13.16 -1.17
C GLN A 109 32.62 -13.56 -0.09
N HIS A 110 32.38 -13.20 1.19
CA HIS A 110 33.26 -13.61 2.28
C HIS A 110 33.33 -15.14 2.44
N LEU A 111 32.26 -15.86 2.11
CA LEU A 111 32.25 -17.33 2.12
C LEU A 111 33.21 -17.94 1.09
N HIS A 112 33.50 -17.21 0.01
CA HIS A 112 34.40 -17.65 -1.06
C HIS A 112 35.84 -17.19 -0.86
N THR A 113 36.03 -16.01 -0.26
CA THR A 113 37.35 -15.35 -0.18
C THR A 113 37.97 -15.40 1.22
N ALA A 114 37.31 -16.00 2.21
CA ALA A 114 37.85 -16.11 3.55
C ALA A 114 39.18 -16.87 3.56
N LYS A 115 40.16 -16.33 4.28
CA LYS A 115 41.44 -16.99 4.53
C LYS A 115 41.26 -18.07 5.60
N GLU A 116 42.24 -18.96 5.69
CA GLU A 116 42.29 -19.97 6.75
C GLU A 116 42.15 -19.32 8.13
N SER A 117 41.25 -19.87 8.93
CA SER A 117 40.77 -19.30 10.18
C SER A 117 40.33 -20.44 11.10
N LYS A 118 40.44 -20.25 12.42
CA LYS A 118 39.93 -21.22 13.40
C LYS A 118 38.40 -21.30 13.43
N ALA A 119 37.72 -20.25 12.97
CA ALA A 119 36.26 -20.16 12.92
C ALA A 119 35.77 -20.27 11.48
N PHE A 120 34.59 -20.87 11.30
CA PHE A 120 33.93 -20.95 9.99
C PHE A 120 33.54 -19.55 9.47
N PRO A 121 33.75 -19.25 8.18
CA PRO A 121 33.33 -17.99 7.60
C PRO A 121 31.80 -17.91 7.57
N THR A 122 31.27 -16.70 7.77
CA THR A 122 29.81 -16.43 7.76
C THR A 122 29.50 -15.20 6.91
N ALA A 123 28.37 -15.21 6.21
CA ALA A 123 27.89 -14.04 5.49
C ALA A 123 27.10 -13.15 6.45
N ARG A 124 27.75 -12.11 6.99
CA ARG A 124 27.12 -11.14 7.89
C ARG A 124 26.30 -10.10 7.10
N PRO A 125 25.24 -9.52 7.70
CA PRO A 125 24.40 -8.55 7.02
C PRO A 125 25.12 -7.21 6.78
N ARG A 126 24.67 -6.49 5.75
CA ARG A 126 25.07 -5.13 5.44
C ARG A 126 23.85 -4.30 5.08
N SER A 127 23.87 -3.03 5.46
CA SER A 127 22.87 -2.07 5.02
C SER A 127 22.97 -1.88 3.51
N ALA A 128 21.83 -1.95 2.82
CA ALA A 128 21.73 -1.56 1.42
C ALA A 128 21.67 -0.03 1.24
N ILE A 129 21.54 0.74 2.33
CA ILE A 129 21.57 2.21 2.32
C ILE A 129 22.99 2.72 2.56
N THR A 130 23.63 2.27 3.64
CA THR A 130 24.95 2.80 4.05
C THR A 130 26.13 1.96 3.55
N GLY A 131 25.89 0.69 3.17
CA GLY A 131 26.95 -0.29 2.86
C GLY A 131 27.70 -0.79 4.10
N GLU A 132 27.40 -0.26 5.29
CA GLU A 132 28.06 -0.62 6.52
C GLU A 132 27.61 -1.99 7.04
N ARG A 133 28.44 -2.56 7.92
CA ARG A 133 28.11 -3.80 8.62
C ARG A 133 26.94 -3.54 9.55
N MET A 134 25.91 -4.37 9.46
CA MET A 134 24.86 -4.42 10.48
C MET A 134 25.27 -5.43 11.55
N GLU A 135 25.17 -5.04 12.83
CA GLU A 135 25.40 -5.97 13.93
C GLU A 135 24.26 -6.99 14.05
N LYS A 136 23.01 -6.55 13.83
CA LYS A 136 21.81 -7.38 13.87
C LYS A 136 20.75 -6.78 12.96
N ILE A 137 19.97 -7.64 12.30
CA ILE A 137 18.74 -7.22 11.62
C ILE A 137 17.63 -7.19 12.69
N GLU A 138 16.98 -6.04 12.85
CA GLU A 138 15.98 -5.84 13.92
C GLU A 138 14.53 -5.79 13.41
N TRP A 139 14.35 -5.63 12.10
CA TRP A 139 13.04 -5.57 11.48
C TRP A 139 13.09 -5.97 10.00
N GLY A 140 11.91 -6.18 9.40
CA GLY A 140 11.74 -6.49 7.98
C GLY A 140 10.31 -6.25 7.51
N PRO A 141 10.04 -6.34 6.20
CA PRO A 141 8.73 -6.01 5.63
C PRO A 141 7.62 -7.00 5.98
N ASN A 142 7.97 -8.13 6.59
CA ASN A 142 7.07 -9.20 7.03
C ASN A 142 7.44 -9.74 8.42
N TRP A 143 7.91 -8.86 9.32
CA TRP A 143 8.45 -9.28 10.62
C TRP A 143 7.42 -9.97 11.54
N GLU A 144 6.14 -9.66 11.36
CA GLU A 144 5.03 -10.16 12.16
C GLU A 144 4.37 -11.43 11.56
N GLU A 145 5.00 -12.05 10.56
CA GLU A 145 4.49 -13.26 9.88
C GLU A 145 4.14 -14.37 10.88
N ILE A 146 3.00 -15.04 10.65
CA ILE A 146 2.53 -16.19 11.44
C ILE A 146 2.57 -15.87 12.96
N LEU A 147 2.05 -14.68 13.30
CA LEU A 147 1.96 -14.19 14.68
C LEU A 147 3.33 -13.97 15.36
N GLY A 148 4.38 -13.68 14.58
CA GLY A 148 5.71 -13.36 15.06
C GLY A 148 5.72 -12.18 16.04
N GLY A 149 6.23 -12.40 17.25
CA GLY A 149 6.27 -11.42 18.33
C GLY A 149 5.13 -11.57 19.36
N GLU A 150 5.32 -10.92 20.51
CA GLU A 150 4.37 -10.96 21.63
C GLU A 150 2.99 -10.41 21.23
N PHE A 151 1.91 -11.01 21.75
CA PHE A 151 0.55 -10.53 21.50
C PHE A 151 0.35 -9.08 21.97
N GLU A 152 0.98 -8.65 23.06
CA GLU A 152 0.91 -7.25 23.52
C GLU A 152 1.36 -6.26 22.43
N LYS A 153 2.41 -6.60 21.68
CA LYS A 153 2.93 -5.78 20.57
C LYS A 153 2.01 -5.85 19.36
N ARG A 154 1.59 -7.05 18.95
CA ARG A 154 0.72 -7.26 17.78
C ARG A 154 -0.69 -6.73 17.98
N SER A 155 -1.20 -6.77 19.21
CA SER A 155 -2.54 -6.28 19.57
C SER A 155 -2.66 -4.75 19.55
N LYS A 156 -1.57 -4.03 19.25
CA LYS A 156 -1.60 -2.60 18.88
C LYS A 156 -2.22 -2.36 17.49
N ASP A 157 -2.54 -3.42 16.76
CA ASP A 157 -3.39 -3.38 15.59
C ASP A 157 -4.65 -2.54 15.84
N VAL A 158 -4.85 -1.49 15.03
CA VAL A 158 -5.97 -0.56 15.19
C VAL A 158 -7.31 -1.27 15.01
N ASN A 159 -7.35 -2.41 14.32
CA ASN A 159 -8.57 -3.18 14.14
C ASN A 159 -9.10 -3.82 15.45
N PHE A 160 -8.34 -3.78 16.55
CA PHE A 160 -8.81 -4.13 17.89
C PHE A 160 -9.43 -2.97 18.68
N GLU A 161 -9.51 -1.75 18.11
CA GLU A 161 -10.16 -0.63 18.78
C GLU A 161 -11.62 -0.96 19.15
N GLY A 162 -11.97 -0.77 20.44
CA GLY A 162 -13.30 -1.11 20.96
C GLY A 162 -13.54 -2.62 21.22
N VAL A 163 -12.52 -3.48 21.06
CA VAL A 163 -12.61 -4.92 21.30
C VAL A 163 -11.92 -5.29 22.62
N GLN A 164 -12.56 -6.14 23.42
CA GLN A 164 -11.93 -6.77 24.60
C GLN A 164 -10.95 -7.85 24.14
N LYS A 165 -9.69 -7.46 23.90
CA LYS A 165 -8.72 -8.30 23.19
C LYS A 165 -7.96 -9.31 24.05
N ASP A 166 -8.04 -9.22 25.38
CA ASP A 166 -7.27 -10.06 26.31
C ASP A 166 -7.51 -11.56 26.09
N ILE A 167 -8.75 -11.94 25.72
CA ILE A 167 -9.11 -13.33 25.43
C ILE A 167 -8.30 -13.92 24.28
N TYR A 168 -7.93 -13.12 23.28
CA TYR A 168 -7.18 -13.55 22.10
C TYR A 168 -5.66 -13.68 22.34
N GLY A 169 -5.19 -13.28 23.53
CA GLY A 169 -3.85 -13.60 24.00
C GLY A 169 -3.72 -15.00 24.59
N GLN A 170 -4.85 -15.68 24.84
CA GLN A 170 -4.87 -17.07 25.32
C GLN A 170 -4.62 -18.04 24.17
N PHE A 171 -3.84 -19.08 24.43
CA PHE A 171 -3.43 -20.05 23.42
C PHE A 171 -4.63 -20.66 22.69
N GLU A 172 -5.68 -21.05 23.42
CA GLU A 172 -6.88 -21.71 22.91
C GLU A 172 -7.73 -20.81 21.99
N ASN A 173 -7.60 -19.49 22.12
CA ASN A 173 -8.33 -18.50 21.34
C ASN A 173 -7.45 -17.83 20.27
N THR A 174 -6.27 -18.39 20.01
CA THR A 174 -5.35 -17.87 19.00
C THR A 174 -6.02 -17.91 17.63
N PHE A 175 -6.02 -16.77 16.94
CA PHE A 175 -6.43 -16.69 15.55
C PHE A 175 -5.39 -15.91 14.74
N MET A 176 -5.37 -16.18 13.45
CA MET A 176 -4.64 -15.36 12.49
C MET A 176 -5.37 -15.33 11.15
N MET A 177 -5.14 -14.28 10.38
CA MET A 177 -5.54 -14.20 8.98
C MET A 177 -4.48 -13.47 8.16
N TYR A 178 -4.57 -13.59 6.84
CA TYR A 178 -3.64 -12.93 5.92
C TYR A 178 -4.33 -11.79 5.17
N LEU A 179 -3.66 -10.65 5.11
CA LEU A 179 -4.09 -9.46 4.38
C LEU A 179 -3.10 -9.13 3.24
N PRO A 180 -3.25 -9.75 2.06
CA PRO A 180 -2.54 -9.34 0.86
C PRO A 180 -3.11 -8.03 0.33
N ARG A 181 -2.26 -7.03 0.09
CA ARG A 181 -2.70 -5.69 -0.32
C ARG A 181 -1.74 -5.01 -1.30
N LEU A 182 -2.32 -4.15 -2.13
CA LEU A 182 -1.62 -3.30 -3.12
C LEU A 182 -2.26 -1.90 -3.12
N CYS A 183 -1.96 -1.08 -4.13
CA CYS A 183 -2.68 0.18 -4.28
C CYS A 183 -4.15 -0.09 -4.63
N GLU A 184 -5.08 0.62 -4.00
CA GLU A 184 -6.52 0.48 -4.26
C GLU A 184 -6.99 1.17 -5.57
N HIS A 185 -6.11 1.91 -6.26
CA HIS A 185 -6.44 2.67 -7.48
C HIS A 185 -7.78 3.43 -7.35
N CYS A 186 -7.95 4.13 -6.22
CA CYS A 186 -9.22 4.69 -5.75
C CYS A 186 -9.94 5.56 -6.81
N LEU A 187 -11.27 5.66 -6.68
CA LEU A 187 -12.06 6.65 -7.44
C LEU A 187 -11.83 8.08 -6.94
N ASN A 188 -11.66 8.25 -5.63
CA ASN A 188 -11.29 9.53 -4.99
C ASN A 188 -9.89 9.45 -4.34
N PRO A 189 -8.80 9.41 -5.13
CA PRO A 189 -7.46 9.16 -4.62
C PRO A 189 -6.90 10.35 -3.83
N ALA A 190 -6.76 10.19 -2.51
CA ALA A 190 -6.15 11.20 -1.64
C ALA A 190 -4.72 11.57 -2.08
N CYS A 191 -3.96 10.60 -2.60
CA CYS A 191 -2.61 10.85 -3.11
C CYS A 191 -2.57 11.86 -4.26
N ALA A 192 -3.55 11.84 -5.17
CA ALA A 192 -3.63 12.81 -6.25
C ALA A 192 -4.00 14.21 -5.73
N ALA A 193 -4.93 14.27 -4.77
CA ALA A 193 -5.38 15.52 -4.17
C ALA A 193 -4.28 16.28 -3.41
N VAL A 194 -3.27 15.57 -2.90
CA VAL A 194 -2.21 16.17 -2.08
C VAL A 194 -0.90 16.40 -2.83
N CYS A 195 -0.79 15.97 -4.09
CA CYS A 195 0.43 16.15 -4.88
C CYS A 195 0.56 17.61 -5.36
N PRO A 196 1.51 18.42 -4.86
CA PRO A 196 1.57 19.84 -5.22
C PRO A 196 1.88 20.09 -6.70
N SER A 197 2.63 19.17 -7.34
CA SER A 197 2.99 19.26 -8.76
C SER A 197 1.90 18.73 -9.70
N GLY A 198 0.83 18.13 -9.19
CA GLY A 198 -0.20 17.50 -10.04
C GLY A 198 0.33 16.32 -10.88
N ALA A 199 1.40 15.66 -10.43
CA ALA A 199 2.04 14.56 -11.16
C ALA A 199 1.30 13.22 -11.04
N ILE A 200 0.33 13.14 -10.12
CA ILE A 200 -0.45 11.93 -9.90
C ILE A 200 -1.81 12.10 -10.56
N TYR A 201 -2.17 11.15 -11.41
CA TYR A 201 -3.40 11.19 -12.20
C TYR A 201 -4.04 9.81 -12.26
N LYS A 202 -5.35 9.78 -12.52
CA LYS A 202 -6.12 8.56 -12.81
C LYS A 202 -6.37 8.53 -14.31
N ARG A 203 -5.93 7.46 -14.97
CA ARG A 203 -6.21 7.19 -16.39
C ARG A 203 -7.72 7.12 -16.62
N GLU A 204 -8.17 7.62 -17.77
CA GLU A 204 -9.60 7.75 -18.08
C GLU A 204 -10.18 6.43 -18.58
N GLU A 205 -9.37 5.67 -19.31
CA GLU A 205 -9.71 4.45 -20.02
C GLU A 205 -9.83 3.21 -19.12
N ASP A 206 -9.07 3.13 -18.02
CA ASP A 206 -9.00 1.94 -17.17
C ASP A 206 -8.94 2.24 -15.66
N GLY A 207 -9.00 3.52 -15.28
CA GLY A 207 -8.97 3.95 -13.89
C GLY A 207 -7.65 3.71 -13.16
N ILE A 208 -6.55 3.35 -13.84
CA ILE A 208 -5.27 3.13 -13.19
C ILE A 208 -4.68 4.47 -12.72
N VAL A 209 -4.52 4.63 -11.41
CA VAL A 209 -3.79 5.77 -10.82
C VAL A 209 -2.27 5.60 -10.96
N LEU A 210 -1.58 6.57 -11.57
CA LEU A 210 -0.13 6.57 -11.80
C LEU A 210 0.54 7.83 -11.24
N ILE A 211 1.86 7.75 -11.07
CA ILE A 211 2.73 8.91 -10.79
C ILE A 211 3.59 9.12 -12.03
N ASP A 212 3.38 10.24 -12.72
CA ASP A 212 4.20 10.69 -13.83
C ASP A 212 5.63 10.95 -13.35
N GLN A 213 6.59 10.14 -13.81
CA GLN A 213 7.98 10.24 -13.35
C GLN A 213 8.69 11.49 -13.89
N ASP A 214 8.25 12.05 -15.02
CA ASP A 214 8.82 13.27 -15.60
C ASP A 214 8.31 14.51 -14.87
N LYS A 215 7.03 14.51 -14.48
CA LYS A 215 6.42 15.63 -13.73
C LYS A 215 6.64 15.54 -12.22
N CYS A 216 6.93 14.37 -11.68
CA CYS A 216 7.19 14.20 -10.26
C CYS A 216 8.40 15.05 -9.84
N ARG A 217 8.17 15.91 -8.84
CA ARG A 217 9.20 16.80 -8.26
C ARG A 217 9.69 16.32 -6.89
N GLY A 218 9.31 15.11 -6.47
CA GLY A 218 9.81 14.54 -5.22
C GLY A 218 9.34 15.30 -3.96
N TRP A 219 8.12 15.84 -3.96
CA TRP A 219 7.57 16.57 -2.81
C TRP A 219 7.14 15.67 -1.63
N ARG A 220 7.03 14.36 -1.85
CA ARG A 220 6.79 13.33 -0.80
C ARG A 220 5.46 13.44 -0.04
N MET A 221 4.66 14.50 -0.24
CA MET A 221 3.33 14.66 0.41
C MET A 221 2.37 13.51 0.08
N CYS A 222 2.48 12.93 -1.11
CA CYS A 222 1.66 11.80 -1.54
C CYS A 222 1.92 10.51 -0.76
N VAL A 223 3.11 10.34 -0.16
CA VAL A 223 3.44 9.19 0.70
C VAL A 223 2.55 9.21 1.94
N SER A 224 2.49 10.34 2.64
CA SER A 224 1.64 10.53 3.83
C SER A 224 0.15 10.55 3.48
N GLY A 225 -0.23 11.28 2.42
CA GLY A 225 -1.63 11.44 2.05
C GLY A 225 -2.33 10.16 1.62
N CYS A 226 -1.60 9.12 1.21
CA CYS A 226 -2.17 7.79 0.99
C CYS A 226 -2.50 7.13 2.34
N PRO A 227 -3.79 6.87 2.67
CA PRO A 227 -4.15 6.20 3.93
C PRO A 227 -3.66 4.75 3.96
N TYR A 228 -3.46 4.13 2.79
CA TYR A 228 -2.96 2.76 2.66
C TYR A 228 -1.42 2.65 2.66
N LYS A 229 -0.72 3.79 2.67
CA LYS A 229 0.75 3.88 2.56
C LYS A 229 1.33 3.08 1.39
N LYS A 230 0.64 3.13 0.25
CA LYS A 230 0.97 2.40 -1.00
C LYS A 230 1.74 3.21 -2.03
N ILE A 231 2.28 4.34 -1.60
CA ILE A 231 3.24 5.14 -2.35
C ILE A 231 4.54 5.09 -1.55
N TYR A 232 5.62 4.76 -2.24
CA TYR A 232 6.96 4.61 -1.66
C TYR A 232 7.86 5.67 -2.28
N TYR A 233 8.79 6.19 -1.50
CA TYR A 233 9.75 7.16 -2.00
C TYR A 233 10.98 6.42 -2.53
N ASN A 234 11.29 6.59 -3.81
CA ASN A 234 12.56 6.10 -4.33
C ASN A 234 13.66 7.04 -3.82
N TRP A 235 14.44 6.57 -2.85
CA TRP A 235 15.47 7.38 -2.20
C TRP A 235 16.69 7.66 -3.11
N SER A 236 16.89 6.86 -4.16
CA SER A 236 17.97 7.05 -5.14
C SER A 236 17.58 8.05 -6.24
N SER A 237 16.41 7.90 -6.87
CA SER A 237 15.94 8.82 -7.92
C SER A 237 15.32 10.12 -7.39
N GLY A 238 14.98 10.14 -6.09
CA GLY A 238 14.35 11.28 -5.44
C GLY A 238 12.87 11.47 -5.79
N LYS A 239 12.21 10.46 -6.41
CA LYS A 239 10.81 10.52 -6.86
C LYS A 239 9.97 9.43 -6.18
N SER A 240 8.68 9.67 -6.01
CA SER A 240 7.79 8.62 -5.49
C SER A 240 7.34 7.66 -6.59
N GLU A 241 7.25 6.38 -6.22
CA GLU A 241 6.75 5.30 -7.05
C GLU A 241 5.64 4.53 -6.32
N LYS A 242 4.81 3.81 -7.06
CA LYS A 242 3.68 3.04 -6.52
C LYS A 242 3.35 1.86 -7.42
N CYS A 243 2.50 0.96 -6.93
CA CYS A 243 1.88 -0.06 -7.77
C CYS A 243 1.25 0.59 -9.01
N ILE A 244 1.65 0.10 -10.20
CA ILE A 244 1.18 0.61 -11.49
C ILE A 244 0.05 -0.24 -12.08
N PHE A 245 -0.56 -1.11 -11.27
CA PHE A 245 -1.55 -2.11 -11.67
C PHE A 245 -1.14 -2.97 -12.87
N CYS A 246 0.17 -3.11 -13.11
CA CYS A 246 0.72 -3.73 -14.31
C CYS A 246 0.06 -3.19 -15.60
N TYR A 247 -0.15 -1.87 -15.73
CA TYR A 247 -0.83 -1.29 -16.90
C TYR A 247 -0.31 -1.81 -18.26
N PRO A 248 1.00 -2.09 -18.48
CA PRO A 248 1.44 -2.63 -19.77
C PRO A 248 0.84 -3.99 -20.12
N ARG A 249 0.45 -4.78 -19.09
CA ARG A 249 -0.26 -6.06 -19.26
C ARG A 249 -1.76 -5.85 -19.41
N ILE A 250 -2.34 -4.97 -18.59
CA ILE A 250 -3.78 -4.65 -18.63
C ILE A 250 -4.19 -4.07 -19.99
N GLU A 251 -3.35 -3.23 -20.60
CA GLU A 251 -3.55 -2.67 -21.94
C GLU A 251 -3.69 -3.74 -23.02
N ALA A 252 -3.09 -4.92 -22.81
CA ALA A 252 -3.18 -6.07 -23.70
C ALA A 252 -4.21 -7.12 -23.24
N GLY A 253 -5.09 -6.78 -22.28
CA GLY A 253 -6.09 -7.70 -21.74
C GLY A 253 -5.53 -8.81 -20.85
N GLN A 254 -4.27 -8.71 -20.42
CA GLN A 254 -3.65 -9.70 -19.54
C GLN A 254 -3.88 -9.35 -18.06
N PRO A 255 -3.92 -10.34 -17.15
CA PRO A 255 -3.96 -10.07 -15.73
C PRO A 255 -2.71 -9.35 -15.22
N THR A 256 -2.82 -8.71 -14.06
CA THR A 256 -1.64 -8.22 -13.34
C THR A 256 -0.74 -9.38 -12.93
N VAL A 257 0.57 -9.11 -12.77
CA VAL A 257 1.54 -10.12 -12.32
C VAL A 257 1.09 -10.77 -11.01
N CYS A 258 0.70 -9.97 -10.01
CA CYS A 258 0.29 -10.51 -8.72
C CYS A 258 -1.02 -11.30 -8.74
N SER A 259 -1.90 -11.05 -9.73
CA SER A 259 -3.12 -11.83 -9.96
C SER A 259 -2.84 -13.16 -10.66
N GLU A 260 -2.10 -13.14 -11.76
CA GLU A 260 -1.76 -14.34 -12.53
C GLU A 260 -0.94 -15.34 -11.70
N THR A 261 0.02 -14.84 -10.91
CA THR A 261 0.88 -15.68 -10.09
C THR A 261 0.31 -15.99 -8.71
N CYS A 262 -0.99 -15.75 -8.48
CA CYS A 262 -1.62 -16.01 -7.19
C CYS A 262 -1.85 -17.51 -6.99
N VAL A 263 -0.96 -18.15 -6.22
CA VAL A 263 -1.00 -19.59 -5.93
C VAL A 263 -2.32 -20.02 -5.27
N GLY A 264 -2.83 -19.24 -4.31
CA GLY A 264 -4.11 -19.52 -3.66
C GLY A 264 -5.35 -19.28 -4.55
N ARG A 265 -5.17 -18.74 -5.76
CA ARG A 265 -6.24 -18.43 -6.72
C ARG A 265 -7.35 -17.61 -6.06
N ILE A 266 -6.96 -16.54 -5.38
CA ILE A 266 -7.88 -15.69 -4.59
C ILE A 266 -8.24 -14.39 -5.30
N ARG A 267 -7.49 -14.02 -6.34
CA ARG A 267 -7.57 -12.70 -6.98
C ARG A 267 -8.42 -12.78 -8.24
N TYR A 268 -9.44 -11.94 -8.30
CA TYR A 268 -10.33 -11.82 -9.44
C TYR A 268 -10.21 -10.41 -10.01
N LEU A 269 -10.13 -10.30 -11.33
CA LEU A 269 -10.10 -9.04 -12.04
C LEU A 269 -11.38 -8.92 -12.86
N GLY A 270 -12.02 -7.76 -12.82
CA GLY A 270 -13.25 -7.49 -13.55
C GLY A 270 -13.43 -6.01 -13.82
N VAL A 271 -14.15 -5.68 -14.89
CA VAL A 271 -14.51 -4.30 -15.20
C VAL A 271 -15.62 -3.87 -14.24
N ILE A 272 -15.48 -2.67 -13.67
CA ILE A 272 -16.56 -1.93 -13.03
C ILE A 272 -16.86 -0.68 -13.87
N LEU A 273 -18.14 -0.44 -14.15
CA LEU A 273 -18.61 0.83 -14.69
C LEU A 273 -19.05 1.70 -13.52
N TYR A 274 -18.65 2.97 -13.52
CA TYR A 274 -19.01 3.90 -12.46
C TYR A 274 -19.35 5.29 -12.98
N ASP A 275 -20.26 6.00 -12.30
CA ASP A 275 -20.58 7.39 -12.60
C ASP A 275 -19.59 8.34 -11.90
N ALA A 276 -18.69 8.93 -12.70
CA ALA A 276 -17.65 9.82 -12.21
C ALA A 276 -18.20 11.13 -11.61
N ASP A 277 -19.38 11.59 -12.05
CA ASP A 277 -19.99 12.83 -11.52
C ASP A 277 -20.45 12.65 -10.06
N ARG A 278 -20.67 11.40 -9.62
CA ARG A 278 -21.18 11.08 -8.27
C ARG A 278 -20.08 10.76 -7.24
N ILE A 279 -18.81 10.80 -7.64
CA ILE A 279 -17.68 10.45 -6.75
C ILE A 279 -17.62 11.35 -5.50
N GLU A 280 -17.74 12.67 -5.67
CA GLU A 280 -17.68 13.60 -4.52
C GLU A 280 -18.86 13.36 -3.57
N ALA A 281 -20.06 13.19 -4.10
CA ALA A 281 -21.26 12.92 -3.31
C ALA A 281 -21.13 11.62 -2.50
N ALA A 282 -20.67 10.54 -3.14
CA ALA A 282 -20.45 9.26 -2.45
C ALA A 282 -19.37 9.36 -1.36
N ALA A 283 -18.22 9.97 -1.69
CA ALA A 283 -17.09 10.11 -0.75
C ALA A 283 -17.34 11.11 0.39
N SER A 284 -18.39 11.94 0.29
CA SER A 284 -18.76 12.95 1.29
C SER A 284 -20.07 12.63 2.01
N THR A 285 -20.52 11.37 1.98
CA THR A 285 -21.67 10.94 2.79
C THR A 285 -21.47 11.28 4.28
N PRO A 286 -22.52 11.68 5.02
CA PRO A 286 -22.37 12.15 6.41
C PRO A 286 -21.79 11.13 7.38
N GLN A 287 -22.15 9.85 7.25
CA GLN A 287 -21.69 8.78 8.14
C GLN A 287 -20.69 7.88 7.42
N GLU A 288 -19.53 7.64 8.04
CA GLU A 288 -18.49 6.78 7.44
C GLU A 288 -19.00 5.35 7.20
N LYS A 289 -19.95 4.86 8.00
CA LYS A 289 -20.58 3.54 7.84
C LYS A 289 -21.40 3.39 6.56
N ASP A 290 -21.81 4.51 5.94
CA ASP A 290 -22.58 4.52 4.71
C ASP A 290 -21.68 4.54 3.46
N LEU A 291 -20.36 4.77 3.61
CA LEU A 291 -19.43 4.89 2.49
C LEU A 291 -19.40 3.65 1.58
N TYR A 292 -19.52 2.45 2.17
CA TYR A 292 -19.56 1.21 1.43
C TYR A 292 -20.76 1.17 0.48
N GLN A 293 -21.96 1.41 1.00
CA GLN A 293 -23.18 1.42 0.19
C GLN A 293 -23.14 2.58 -0.83
N ALA A 294 -22.71 3.77 -0.41
CA ALA A 294 -22.58 4.93 -1.29
C ALA A 294 -21.62 4.67 -2.47
N GLN A 295 -20.58 3.87 -2.27
CA GLN A 295 -19.68 3.44 -3.35
C GLN A 295 -20.34 2.40 -4.27
N LEU A 296 -21.11 1.44 -3.73
CA LEU A 296 -21.88 0.51 -4.55
C LEU A 296 -22.91 1.24 -5.41
N ASP A 297 -23.57 2.26 -4.86
CA ASP A 297 -24.62 3.01 -5.53
C ASP A 297 -24.12 3.84 -6.73
N ILE A 298 -22.81 4.05 -6.86
CA ILE A 298 -22.21 4.69 -8.03
C ILE A 298 -21.67 3.68 -9.05
N PHE A 299 -21.65 2.38 -8.72
CA PHE A 299 -21.40 1.34 -9.71
C PHE A 299 -22.66 1.11 -10.54
N LEU A 300 -22.46 0.92 -11.84
CA LEU A 300 -23.54 0.86 -12.82
C LEU A 300 -23.74 -0.58 -13.26
N ASN A 301 -25.01 -0.94 -13.49
CA ASN A 301 -25.36 -2.26 -14.02
C ASN A 301 -24.90 -2.36 -15.48
N PRO A 302 -23.90 -3.22 -15.81
CA PRO A 302 -23.38 -3.32 -17.17
C PRO A 302 -24.36 -3.99 -18.15
N ASN A 303 -25.46 -4.56 -17.66
CA ASN A 303 -26.50 -5.17 -18.48
C ASN A 303 -27.72 -4.26 -18.69
N ASP A 304 -27.72 -3.06 -18.12
CA ASP A 304 -28.79 -2.07 -18.35
C ASP A 304 -28.60 -1.41 -19.74
N PRO A 305 -29.58 -1.50 -20.66
CA PRO A 305 -29.49 -0.87 -21.96
C PRO A 305 -29.20 0.64 -21.94
N ALA A 306 -29.67 1.37 -20.92
CA ALA A 306 -29.42 2.80 -20.78
C ALA A 306 -27.96 3.08 -20.39
N VAL A 307 -27.35 2.22 -19.58
CA VAL A 307 -25.92 2.29 -19.23
C VAL A 307 -25.06 1.92 -20.44
N ILE A 308 -25.46 0.94 -21.24
CA ILE A 308 -24.73 0.51 -22.44
C ILE A 308 -24.77 1.59 -23.54
N ALA A 309 -25.89 2.31 -23.68
CA ALA A 309 -26.05 3.35 -24.69
C ALA A 309 -25.28 4.64 -24.38
N GLN A 310 -24.94 4.86 -23.11
CA GLN A 310 -24.26 6.06 -22.60
C GLN A 310 -22.74 5.93 -22.64
#